data_AF-A0A927Q0X5-F1
#
_entry.id   AF-A0A927Q0X5-F1
#
_cell.length_a   1.000
_cell.length_b   1.000
_cell.length_c   1.000
_cell.angle_alpha   90.00
_cell.angle_beta   90.00
_cell.angle_gamma   90.00
#
_symmetry.space_group_name_H-M   'P 1'
#
loop_
_entity.id
_entity.type
_entity.pdbx_description
1 polymer ?
#
loop_
_entity_poly.entity_id
_entity_poly.type
_entity_poly.pdbx_seq_one_letter_code
_entity_poly.pdbx_strand_id
1 'polypeptide(L)'
;MFLRTREELRTVKRLLTQAEDEARAMGDDLPGPEHLVLAALALPDRTAVEALIAVGVDEDALRVALSTAQEHALLSVGAQPFELPEADLAPGTGPYRSTPQAQRTFRTAAALAKAERPHRLRGAHVVAAAADESEHGTWARALWLLRVPPADLRAAALEAVRH
;
A
#
# COMPACT_ATOMS: atom_id res chain seq x y z
N MET A 1 -26.34 9.51 -4.01
CA MET A 1 -25.52 10.73 -3.81
C MET A 1 -24.81 10.57 -2.48
N PHE A 2 -23.57 10.04 -2.49
CA PHE A 2 -22.85 9.62 -1.28
C PHE A 2 -22.20 10.83 -0.62
N LEU A 3 -22.72 11.25 0.53
CA LEU A 3 -21.98 12.14 1.42
C LEU A 3 -20.84 11.30 2.02
N ARG A 4 -19.61 11.48 1.51
CA ARG A 4 -18.39 11.00 2.18
C ARG A 4 -18.48 11.45 3.63
N THR A 5 -18.53 10.50 4.56
CA THR A 5 -18.60 10.86 5.98
C THR A 5 -17.35 11.67 6.35
N ARG A 6 -17.46 12.60 7.30
CA ARG A 6 -16.28 13.36 7.80
C ARG A 6 -15.18 12.44 8.33
N GLU A 7 -15.54 11.22 8.69
CA GLU A 7 -14.64 10.17 9.15
C GLU A 7 -13.88 9.53 7.98
N GLU A 8 -14.55 9.14 6.89
CA GLU A 8 -13.88 8.66 5.67
C GLU A 8 -12.86 9.66 5.14
N LEU A 9 -13.21 10.95 5.08
CA LEU A 9 -12.27 11.99 4.65
C LEU A 9 -11.04 12.08 5.57
N ARG A 10 -11.21 11.87 6.87
CA ARG A 10 -10.10 11.83 7.84
C ARG A 10 -9.23 10.60 7.65
N THR A 11 -9.83 9.43 7.42
CA THR A 11 -9.09 8.18 7.14
C THR A 11 -8.29 8.29 5.85
N VAL A 12 -8.91 8.77 4.77
CA VAL A 12 -8.20 8.97 3.48
C VAL A 12 -7.07 9.98 3.63
N LYS A 13 -7.30 11.11 4.30
CA LYS A 13 -6.23 12.10 4.56
C LYS A 13 -5.08 11.47 5.34
N ARG A 14 -5.38 10.74 6.43
CA ARG A 14 -4.36 10.07 7.25
C ARG A 14 -3.56 9.06 6.43
N LEU A 15 -4.25 8.22 5.67
CA LEU A 15 -3.62 7.20 4.82
C LEU A 15 -2.65 7.84 3.82
N LEU A 16 -3.09 8.87 3.09
CA LEU A 16 -2.27 9.47 2.04
C LEU A 16 -1.12 10.31 2.61
N THR A 17 -1.33 11.07 3.68
CA THR A 17 -0.24 11.79 4.36
C THR A 17 0.78 10.82 4.94
N GLN A 18 0.34 9.76 5.62
CA GLN A 18 1.27 8.76 6.16
C GLN A 18 2.03 8.04 5.05
N ALA A 19 1.41 7.74 3.91
CA ALA A 19 2.10 7.11 2.80
C ALA A 19 3.20 8.01 2.21
N GLU A 20 3.00 9.33 2.18
CA GLU A 20 4.07 10.26 1.82
C GLU A 20 5.18 10.29 2.87
N ASP A 21 4.84 10.20 4.16
CA ASP A 21 5.83 10.17 5.24
C ASP A 21 6.67 8.88 5.18
N GLU A 22 6.06 7.72 4.93
CA GLU A 22 6.76 6.44 4.72
C GLU A 22 7.65 6.49 3.46
N ALA A 23 7.15 7.06 2.35
CA ALA A 23 7.95 7.24 1.13
C ALA A 23 9.21 8.06 1.38
N ARG A 24 9.06 9.22 2.04
CA ARG A 24 10.21 10.05 2.41
C ARG A 24 11.16 9.33 3.37
N ALA A 25 10.65 8.53 4.30
CA ALA A 25 11.46 7.78 5.24
C ALA A 25 12.29 6.66 4.56
N MET A 26 11.78 6.04 3.49
CA MET A 26 12.52 5.06 2.69
C MET A 26 13.37 5.69 1.58
N GLY A 27 13.33 7.02 1.41
CA GLY A 27 14.09 7.75 0.40
C GLY A 27 13.48 7.76 -1.00
N ASP A 28 12.17 7.48 -1.12
CA ASP A 28 11.44 7.53 -2.39
C ASP A 28 10.82 8.90 -2.64
N ASP A 29 10.93 9.38 -3.87
CA ASP A 29 10.34 10.66 -4.29
C ASP A 29 8.81 10.62 -4.34
N LEU A 30 8.25 9.45 -4.69
CA LEU A 30 6.81 9.24 -4.85
C LEU A 30 6.35 7.97 -4.14
N PRO A 31 5.22 8.01 -3.40
CA PRO A 31 4.62 6.83 -2.79
C PRO A 31 4.26 5.73 -3.82
N GLY A 32 4.83 4.54 -3.65
CA GLY A 32 4.39 3.24 -4.20
C GLY A 32 3.38 2.49 -3.33
N PRO A 33 2.94 1.29 -3.76
CA PRO A 33 1.97 0.47 -3.03
C PRO A 33 2.43 0.09 -1.63
N GLU A 34 3.71 -0.22 -1.44
CA GLU A 34 4.30 -0.54 -0.13
C GLU A 34 4.08 0.57 0.90
N HIS A 35 4.21 1.84 0.48
CA HIS A 35 4.00 2.99 1.35
C HIS A 35 2.53 3.15 1.75
N LEU A 36 1.60 2.84 0.84
CA LEU A 36 0.18 2.79 1.16
C LEU A 36 -0.12 1.67 2.17
N VAL A 37 0.54 0.51 2.05
CA VAL A 37 0.38 -0.59 3.01
C VAL A 37 0.92 -0.21 4.37
N LEU A 38 2.14 0.33 4.46
CA LEU A 38 2.71 0.81 5.73
C LEU A 38 1.80 1.87 6.38
N ALA A 39 1.28 2.80 5.60
CA ALA A 39 0.31 3.78 6.06
C ALA A 39 -1.01 3.16 6.55
N ALA A 40 -1.47 2.07 5.92
CA ALA A 40 -2.65 1.33 6.32
C ALA A 40 -2.48 0.64 7.69
N LEU A 41 -1.27 0.18 8.04
CA LEU A 41 -0.96 -0.42 9.34
C LEU A 41 -1.03 0.60 10.49
N ALA A 42 -0.75 1.87 10.19
CA ALA A 42 -0.86 2.98 11.12
C ALA A 42 -2.30 3.50 11.30
N LEU A 43 -3.28 2.97 10.57
CA LEU A 43 -4.68 3.34 10.76
C LEU A 43 -5.24 2.78 12.08
N PRO A 44 -6.14 3.52 12.76
CA PRO A 44 -6.65 3.13 14.07
C PRO A 44 -7.58 1.92 14.05
N ASP A 45 -8.06 1.51 12.88
CA ASP A 45 -8.97 0.37 12.73
C ASP A 45 -8.23 -0.99 12.81
N ARG A 46 -6.90 -1.00 12.69
CA ARG A 46 -6.01 -2.17 12.85
C ARG A 46 -6.28 -3.37 11.92
N THR A 47 -7.29 -3.30 11.06
CA THR A 47 -7.65 -4.38 10.12
C THR A 47 -6.52 -4.77 9.17
N ALA A 48 -5.66 -3.82 8.77
CA ALA A 48 -4.47 -4.15 7.97
C ALA A 48 -3.47 -5.03 8.74
N VAL A 49 -3.33 -4.79 10.04
CA VAL A 49 -2.43 -5.56 10.91
C VAL A 49 -3.00 -6.95 11.16
N GLU A 50 -4.31 -7.05 11.39
CA GLU A 50 -5.01 -8.34 11.52
C GLU A 50 -4.82 -9.20 10.27
N ALA A 51 -4.89 -8.60 9.08
CA ALA A 51 -4.66 -9.30 7.82
C ALA A 51 -3.23 -9.87 7.70
N LEU A 52 -2.21 -9.12 8.11
CA LEU A 52 -0.82 -9.61 8.11
C LEU A 52 -0.61 -10.74 9.12
N ILE A 53 -1.12 -10.59 10.34
CA ILE A 53 -1.00 -11.60 11.39
C ILE A 53 -1.68 -12.91 10.94
N ALA A 54 -2.82 -12.83 10.26
CA ALA A 54 -3.54 -14.00 9.75
C ALA A 54 -2.73 -14.82 8.73
N VAL A 55 -1.76 -14.21 8.04
CA VAL A 55 -0.80 -14.91 7.16
C VAL A 55 0.57 -15.14 7.81
N GLY A 56 0.68 -14.95 9.12
CA GLY A 56 1.91 -15.20 9.88
C GLY A 56 3.00 -14.13 9.72
N VAL A 57 2.63 -12.90 9.31
CA VAL A 57 3.55 -11.77 9.16
C VAL A 57 3.26 -10.72 10.24
N ASP A 58 4.30 -10.30 10.95
CA ASP A 58 4.25 -9.11 11.80
C ASP A 58 4.77 -7.87 11.05
N GLU A 59 4.55 -6.69 11.63
CA GLU A 59 4.93 -5.42 11.00
C GLU A 59 6.45 -5.28 10.82
N ASP A 60 7.24 -5.79 11.77
CA ASP A 60 8.70 -5.71 11.72
C ASP A 60 9.25 -6.56 10.57
N ALA A 61 8.75 -7.80 10.42
CA ALA A 61 9.10 -8.68 9.32
C ALA A 61 8.76 -8.05 7.96
N LEU A 62 7.60 -7.40 7.85
CA LEU A 62 7.23 -6.68 6.61
C LEU A 62 8.19 -5.52 6.32
N ARG A 63 8.53 -4.69 7.31
CA ARG A 63 9.46 -3.57 7.13
C ARG A 63 10.85 -4.04 6.69
N VAL A 64 11.36 -5.12 7.30
CA VAL A 64 12.63 -5.75 6.88
C VAL A 64 12.54 -6.23 5.44
N ALA A 65 11.48 -6.94 5.06
CA ALA A 65 11.31 -7.45 3.71
C ALA A 65 11.21 -6.33 2.66
N LEU A 66 10.55 -5.21 2.98
CA LEU A 66 10.46 -4.04 2.11
C LEU A 66 11.83 -3.37 1.91
N SER A 67 12.59 -3.15 2.98
CA SER A 67 13.95 -2.60 2.90
C SER A 67 14.85 -3.48 2.02
N THR A 68 14.86 -4.79 2.27
CA THR A 68 15.63 -5.75 1.46
C THR A 68 15.17 -5.74 0.00
N ALA A 69 13.86 -5.71 -0.26
CA ALA A 69 13.33 -5.66 -1.62
C ALA A 69 13.78 -4.40 -2.37
N GLN A 70 13.86 -3.25 -1.69
CA GLN A 70 14.30 -1.98 -2.25
C GLN A 70 15.80 -1.97 -2.56
N GLU A 71 16.62 -2.48 -1.66
CA GLU A 71 18.06 -2.66 -1.89
C GLU A 71 18.31 -3.51 -3.15
N HIS A 72 17.57 -4.61 -3.33
CA HIS A 72 17.67 -5.43 -4.53
C HIS A 72 17.27 -4.70 -5.82
N ALA A 73 16.27 -3.80 -5.76
CA ALA A 73 15.90 -2.99 -6.91
C ALA A 73 17.05 -2.03 -7.31
N LEU A 74 17.71 -1.42 -6.32
CA LEU A 74 18.86 -0.53 -6.55
C LEU A 74 20.08 -1.28 -7.11
N LEU A 75 20.36 -2.48 -6.60
CA LEU A 75 21.48 -3.31 -7.07
C LEU A 75 21.26 -3.87 -8.48
N SER A 76 20.01 -4.18 -8.84
CA SER A 76 19.67 -4.71 -10.18
C SER A 76 19.82 -3.67 -11.31
N VAL A 77 19.80 -2.37 -10.97
CA VAL A 77 20.02 -1.26 -11.90
C VAL A 77 21.51 -0.94 -12.08
N GLY A 78 22.40 -1.52 -11.25
CA GLY A 78 23.84 -1.29 -11.34
C GLY A 78 24.21 0.14 -10.95
N ALA A 79 24.24 0.39 -9.64
CA ALA A 79 24.96 1.49 -8.97
C ALA A 79 25.46 2.65 -9.87
N GLN A 80 24.55 3.56 -10.20
CA GLN A 80 24.73 5.02 -10.23
C GLN A 80 23.34 5.61 -9.93
N PRO A 81 23.21 6.74 -9.20
CA PRO A 81 21.98 7.50 -9.25
C PRO A 81 21.83 8.05 -10.67
N PHE A 82 21.18 7.27 -11.53
CA PHE A 82 20.80 7.72 -12.85
C PHE A 82 19.56 8.59 -12.66
N GLU A 83 19.73 9.91 -12.70
CA GLU A 83 18.62 10.81 -12.99
C GLU A 83 18.06 10.42 -14.37
N LEU A 84 17.01 9.60 -14.39
CA LEU A 84 16.23 9.38 -15.60
C LEU A 84 15.49 10.70 -15.89
N PRO A 85 15.53 11.22 -17.13
CA PRO A 85 14.62 12.31 -17.49
C PRO A 85 13.18 11.81 -17.27
N GLU A 86 12.37 12.65 -16.63
CA GLU A 86 11.00 12.45 -16.11
C GLU A 86 9.98 11.91 -17.13
N ALA A 87 10.25 10.79 -17.79
CA ALA A 87 9.39 10.22 -18.80
C ALA A 87 8.28 9.40 -18.12
N ASP A 88 7.07 9.97 -18.16
CA ASP A 88 5.76 9.50 -17.67
C ASP A 88 5.37 9.78 -16.21
N LEU A 89 5.99 10.78 -15.58
CA LEU A 89 5.36 11.46 -14.44
C LEU A 89 4.36 12.51 -14.94
N ALA A 90 3.20 12.07 -15.44
CA ALA A 90 2.03 12.91 -15.23
C ALA A 90 1.64 12.71 -13.76
N PRO A 91 1.98 13.65 -12.83
CA PRO A 91 1.47 13.56 -11.48
C PRO A 91 -0.05 13.44 -11.57
N GLY A 92 -0.62 12.49 -10.82
CA GLY A 92 -2.07 12.47 -10.62
C GLY A 92 -2.49 13.88 -10.20
N THR A 93 -3.49 14.44 -10.89
CA THR A 93 -4.00 15.79 -10.64
C THR A 93 -4.81 15.80 -9.34
N GLY A 94 -4.09 15.70 -8.23
CA GLY A 94 -4.63 15.69 -6.88
C GLY A 94 -3.59 16.24 -5.91
N PRO A 95 -4.01 16.63 -4.69
CA PRO A 95 -3.09 17.17 -3.69
C PRO A 95 -2.03 16.17 -3.22
N TYR A 96 -2.16 14.89 -3.57
CA TYR A 96 -1.22 13.83 -3.25
C TYR A 96 -0.60 13.29 -4.54
N ARG A 97 0.72 13.37 -4.65
CA ARG A 97 1.48 12.78 -5.77
C ARG A 97 1.89 11.37 -5.37
N SER A 98 1.70 10.39 -6.26
CA SER A 98 2.08 9.00 -6.03
C SER A 98 2.32 8.30 -7.37
N THR A 99 2.98 7.14 -7.35
CA THR A 99 3.21 6.33 -8.55
C THR A 99 1.89 5.87 -9.18
N PRO A 100 1.86 5.54 -10.49
CA PRO A 100 0.66 5.00 -11.13
C PRO A 100 0.13 3.73 -10.46
N GLN A 101 1.02 2.85 -9.98
CA GLN A 101 0.63 1.63 -9.27
C GLN A 101 -0.03 1.95 -7.91
N ALA A 102 0.52 2.89 -7.14
CA ALA A 102 -0.11 3.36 -5.91
C ALA A 102 -1.50 3.98 -6.17
N GLN A 103 -1.66 4.75 -7.24
CA GLN A 103 -2.96 5.33 -7.60
C GLN A 103 -4.00 4.24 -7.94
N ARG A 104 -3.59 3.20 -8.66
CA ARG A 104 -4.46 2.04 -8.94
C ARG A 104 -4.80 1.31 -7.65
N THR A 105 -3.81 1.02 -6.81
CA THR A 105 -4.00 0.35 -5.50
C THR A 105 -5.02 1.10 -4.65
N PHE A 106 -4.91 2.44 -4.54
CA PHE A 106 -5.87 3.25 -3.80
C PHE A 106 -7.28 3.24 -4.43
N ARG A 107 -7.40 3.30 -5.76
CA ARG A 107 -8.69 3.22 -6.46
C ARG A 107 -9.36 1.86 -6.23
N THR A 108 -8.59 0.77 -6.31
CA THR A 108 -9.04 -0.59 -6.03
C THR A 108 -9.51 -0.73 -4.59
N ALA A 109 -8.73 -0.24 -3.61
CA ALA A 109 -9.13 -0.23 -2.20
C ALA A 109 -10.43 0.55 -1.97
N ALA A 110 -10.58 1.71 -2.61
CA ALA A 110 -11.80 2.51 -2.55
C ALA A 110 -13.00 1.82 -3.24
N ALA A 111 -12.78 1.01 -4.26
CA ALA A 111 -13.82 0.21 -4.90
C ALA A 111 -14.27 -0.94 -3.99
N LEU A 112 -13.34 -1.66 -3.35
CA LEU A 112 -13.64 -2.69 -2.36
C LEU A 112 -14.47 -2.12 -1.20
N ALA A 113 -14.04 -1.00 -0.63
CA ALA A 113 -14.75 -0.33 0.46
C ALA A 113 -16.18 0.13 0.08
N LYS A 114 -16.44 0.40 -1.20
CA LYS A 114 -17.78 0.72 -1.71
C LYS A 114 -18.66 -0.51 -1.94
N ALA A 115 -18.05 -1.67 -2.19
CA ALA A 115 -18.79 -2.92 -2.35
C ALA A 115 -19.30 -3.45 -0.99
N GLU A 116 -18.55 -3.17 0.09
CA GLU A 116 -18.88 -3.60 1.45
C GLU A 116 -19.91 -2.71 2.16
N ARG A 117 -20.62 -3.26 3.15
CA ARG A 117 -21.48 -2.49 4.06
C ARG A 117 -21.05 -2.68 5.52
N PRO A 118 -20.87 -1.59 6.30
CA PRO A 118 -21.02 -0.18 5.91
C PRO A 118 -19.89 0.29 4.98
N HIS A 119 -20.21 1.20 4.06
CA HIS A 119 -19.28 1.73 3.03
C HIS A 119 -18.15 2.56 3.65
N ARG A 120 -17.12 1.92 4.20
CA ARG A 120 -16.02 2.57 4.92
C ARG A 120 -14.68 2.02 4.46
N LEU A 121 -13.78 2.92 4.05
CA LEU A 121 -12.40 2.55 3.78
C LEU A 121 -11.71 2.16 5.10
N ARG A 122 -11.06 1.00 5.07
CA ARG A 122 -10.35 0.37 6.18
C ARG A 122 -8.97 -0.04 5.72
N GLY A 123 -8.03 -0.21 6.64
CA GLY A 123 -6.66 -0.60 6.32
C GLY A 123 -6.58 -1.89 5.49
N ALA A 124 -7.39 -2.89 5.84
CA ALA A 124 -7.39 -4.17 5.10
C ALA A 124 -7.83 -4.04 3.62
N HIS A 125 -8.65 -3.05 3.26
CA HIS A 125 -8.96 -2.81 1.84
C HIS A 125 -7.72 -2.41 1.04
N VAL A 126 -6.80 -1.68 1.66
CA VAL A 126 -5.53 -1.28 1.04
C VAL A 126 -4.62 -2.49 0.87
N VAL A 127 -4.53 -3.35 1.90
CA VAL A 127 -3.77 -4.60 1.84
C VAL A 127 -4.31 -5.54 0.76
N ALA A 128 -5.63 -5.74 0.69
CA ALA A 128 -6.26 -6.55 -0.34
C ALA A 128 -5.97 -6.02 -1.76
N ALA A 129 -6.06 -4.69 -1.95
CA ALA A 129 -5.76 -4.06 -3.23
C ALA A 129 -4.29 -4.18 -3.63
N ALA A 130 -3.36 -4.00 -2.68
CA ALA A 130 -1.93 -4.16 -2.94
C ALA A 130 -1.60 -5.61 -3.31
N ALA A 131 -2.22 -6.58 -2.64
CA ALA A 131 -2.10 -8.00 -2.97
C ALA A 131 -2.59 -8.32 -4.40
N ASP A 132 -3.70 -7.71 -4.85
CA ASP A 132 -4.19 -7.85 -6.23
C ASP A 132 -3.23 -7.28 -7.28
N GLU A 133 -2.44 -6.25 -6.94
CA GLU A 133 -1.54 -5.56 -7.87
C GLU A 133 -0.06 -6.00 -7.76
N SER A 134 0.19 -7.20 -7.20
CA SER A 134 1.52 -7.71 -6.85
C SER A 134 2.32 -8.35 -8.01
N GLU A 135 2.19 -7.84 -9.23
CA GLU A 135 2.89 -8.42 -10.39
C GLU A 135 4.41 -8.13 -10.36
N HIS A 136 4.78 -6.90 -10.01
CA HIS A 136 6.17 -6.41 -10.01
C HIS A 136 6.37 -5.31 -8.96
N GLY A 137 7.62 -4.97 -8.68
CA GLY A 137 8.00 -3.85 -7.79
C GLY A 137 8.44 -4.30 -6.39
N THR A 138 8.68 -3.32 -5.52
CA THR A 138 9.16 -3.52 -4.14
C THR A 138 8.17 -4.35 -3.33
N TRP A 139 6.88 -3.99 -3.36
CA TRP A 139 5.82 -4.75 -2.71
C TRP A 139 5.77 -6.24 -3.13
N ALA A 140 5.75 -6.53 -4.44
CA ALA A 140 5.70 -7.91 -4.93
C ALA A 140 6.92 -8.73 -4.48
N ARG A 141 8.11 -8.12 -4.49
CA ARG A 141 9.34 -8.77 -4.02
C ARG A 141 9.34 -8.99 -2.51
N ALA A 142 8.78 -8.07 -1.72
CA ALA A 142 8.65 -8.26 -0.28
C ALA A 142 7.73 -9.44 0.06
N LEU A 143 6.59 -9.59 -0.63
CA LEU A 143 5.73 -10.77 -0.45
C LEU A 143 6.46 -12.08 -0.79
N TRP A 144 7.27 -12.08 -1.86
CA TRP A 144 8.09 -13.23 -2.22
C TRP A 144 9.13 -13.57 -1.14
N LEU A 145 9.82 -12.58 -0.58
CA LEU A 145 10.78 -12.77 0.52
C LEU A 145 10.12 -13.33 1.79
N LEU A 146 8.92 -12.84 2.10
CA LEU A 146 8.10 -13.32 3.22
C LEU A 146 7.46 -14.69 2.96
N ARG A 147 7.56 -15.20 1.72
CA ARG A 147 6.90 -16.44 1.27
C ARG A 147 5.38 -16.42 1.45
N VAL A 148 4.78 -15.25 1.29
CA VAL A 148 3.33 -15.04 1.37
C VAL A 148 2.73 -15.00 -0.03
N PRO A 149 1.87 -15.97 -0.40
CA PRO A 149 1.14 -15.89 -1.66
C PRO A 149 0.20 -14.68 -1.67
N PRO A 150 0.16 -13.85 -2.74
CA PRO A 150 -0.72 -12.69 -2.79
C PRO A 150 -2.20 -13.04 -2.60
N ALA A 151 -2.64 -14.20 -3.12
CA ALA A 151 -4.01 -14.67 -2.95
C ALA A 151 -4.38 -14.91 -1.48
N ASP A 152 -3.46 -15.43 -0.67
CA ASP A 152 -3.69 -15.71 0.74
C ASP A 152 -3.77 -14.41 1.54
N LEU A 153 -2.85 -13.47 1.29
CA LEU A 153 -2.89 -12.15 1.91
C LEU A 153 -4.17 -11.39 1.54
N ARG A 154 -4.59 -11.47 0.27
CA ARG A 154 -5.85 -10.89 -0.18
C ARG A 154 -7.05 -11.50 0.55
N ALA A 155 -7.11 -12.82 0.67
CA ALA A 155 -8.19 -13.50 1.37
C ALA A 155 -8.24 -13.11 2.84
N ALA A 156 -7.09 -13.10 3.53
CA ALA A 156 -6.98 -12.67 4.92
C ALA A 156 -7.44 -11.21 5.12
N ALA A 157 -7.04 -10.32 4.22
CA ALA A 157 -7.46 -8.93 4.25
C ALA A 157 -8.97 -8.78 4.07
N LEU A 158 -9.58 -9.49 3.12
CA LEU A 158 -11.04 -9.46 2.92
C LEU A 158 -11.82 -10.11 4.06
N GLU A 159 -11.22 -10.99 4.86
CA GLU A 159 -11.85 -11.50 6.08
C GLU A 159 -11.78 -10.45 7.20
N ALA A 160 -10.65 -9.77 7.37
CA ALA A 160 -10.46 -8.73 8.40
C ALA A 160 -11.44 -7.53 8.26
N VAL A 161 -11.94 -7.23 7.06
CA VAL A 161 -12.98 -6.19 6.89
C VAL A 161 -14.38 -6.62 7.30
N ARG A 162 -14.65 -7.92 7.48
CA ARG A 162 -15.97 -8.43 7.90
C ARG A 162 -16.17 -8.38 9.42
N HIS A 163 -15.10 -8.29 10.18
CA HIS A 163 -15.11 -8.15 11.63
C HIS A 163 -15.35 -6.68 12.05
#